data_AF-A0AB37SA85-F1
#
_entry.id   AF-A0AB37SA85-F1
#
_cell.length_a   1.000
_cell.length_b   1.000
_cell.length_c   1.000
_cell.angle_alpha   90.00
_cell.angle_beta   90.00
_cell.angle_gamma   90.00
#
_symmetry.space_group_name_H-M   'P 1'
#
loop_
_entity.id
_entity.type
_entity.pdbx_description
1 polymer ?
#
loop_
_entity_poly.entity_id
_entity_poly.type
_entity_poly.pdbx_seq_one_letter_code
_entity_poly.pdbx_strand_id
1 'polypeptide(L)'
;MKRRYLFVGLFQLFLILLSGWLRRTSWSQIDFAGDTWPSSVQLSFYCLVGWLVTIAWAIWSAVHDKTNRSMVVLFLVVLLPSIEFLLWFALSF
;
A
#
# COMPACT_ATOMS: atom_id res chain seq x y z
N MET A 1 -8.90 -19.79 3.81
CA MET A 1 -9.07 -18.50 3.09
C MET A 1 -9.46 -18.74 1.64
N LYS A 2 -10.42 -17.99 1.11
CA LYS A 2 -10.67 -17.97 -0.35
C LYS A 2 -9.43 -17.40 -1.05
N ARG A 3 -8.97 -18.06 -2.14
CA ARG A 3 -7.78 -17.64 -2.92
C ARG A 3 -7.77 -16.14 -3.26
N ARG A 4 -8.93 -15.54 -3.51
CA ARG A 4 -9.10 -14.10 -3.77
C ARG A 4 -8.45 -13.18 -2.72
N TYR A 5 -8.56 -13.50 -1.44
CA TYR A 5 -8.01 -12.65 -0.37
C TYR A 5 -6.51 -12.75 -0.26
N LEU A 6 -5.96 -13.92 -0.60
CA LEU A 6 -4.53 -14.13 -0.66
C LEU A 6 -3.91 -13.34 -1.82
N PHE A 7 -4.56 -13.34 -3.00
CA PHE A 7 -4.12 -12.49 -4.12
C PHE A 7 -4.16 -11.00 -3.77
N VAL A 8 -5.20 -10.54 -3.08
CA VAL A 8 -5.29 -9.13 -2.65
C VAL A 8 -4.22 -8.78 -1.64
N GLY A 9 -3.94 -9.66 -0.68
CA GLY A 9 -2.84 -9.47 0.27
C GLY A 9 -1.47 -9.43 -0.40
N LEU A 10 -1.20 -10.34 -1.35
CA LEU A 10 0.03 -10.33 -2.13
C LEU A 10 0.16 -9.06 -2.98
N PHE A 11 -0.94 -8.61 -3.60
CA PHE A 11 -0.96 -7.40 -4.39
C PHE A 11 -0.73 -6.15 -3.51
N GLN A 12 -1.35 -6.08 -2.33
CA GLN A 12 -1.07 -5.04 -1.33
C GLN A 12 0.41 -5.03 -0.93
N LEU A 13 0.97 -6.19 -0.63
CA LEU A 13 2.36 -6.33 -0.22
C LEU A 13 3.33 -5.91 -1.32
N PHE A 14 3.03 -6.26 -2.58
CA PHE A 14 3.77 -5.79 -3.75
C PHE A 14 3.71 -4.26 -3.89
N LEU A 15 2.53 -3.65 -3.78
CA LEU A 15 2.36 -2.19 -3.86
C LEU A 15 3.14 -1.47 -2.74
N ILE A 16 3.10 -1.99 -1.52
CA ILE A 16 3.82 -1.48 -0.36
C ILE A 16 5.34 -1.51 -0.59
N LEU A 17 5.88 -2.67 -0.98
CA LEU A 17 7.31 -2.81 -1.25
C LEU A 17 7.78 -1.93 -2.41
N LEU A 18 6.99 -1.87 -3.50
CA LEU A 18 7.31 -1.04 -4.65
C LEU A 18 7.25 0.46 -4.30
N SER A 19 6.21 0.88 -3.57
CA SER A 19 6.06 2.24 -3.04
C SER A 19 7.26 2.66 -2.19
N GLY A 20 7.66 1.82 -1.23
CA GLY A 20 8.79 2.08 -0.35
C GLY A 20 10.13 2.11 -1.09
N TRP A 21 10.35 1.19 -2.02
CA TRP A 21 11.55 1.17 -2.86
C TRP A 21 11.68 2.45 -3.70
N LEU A 22 10.61 2.81 -4.42
CA LEU A 22 10.56 4.01 -5.25
C LEU A 22 10.82 5.25 -4.42
N ARG A 23 10.21 5.35 -3.23
CA ARG A 23 10.41 6.47 -2.31
C ARG A 23 11.86 6.58 -1.87
N ARG A 24 12.49 5.47 -1.44
CA ARG A 24 13.91 5.46 -1.05
C ARG A 24 14.83 5.94 -2.17
N THR A 25 14.58 5.50 -3.41
CA THR A 25 15.41 5.90 -4.57
C THR A 25 15.16 7.31 -5.04
N SER A 26 13.94 7.82 -4.87
CA SER A 26 13.54 9.14 -5.37
C SER A 26 13.81 10.25 -4.38
N TRP A 27 14.04 9.94 -3.10
CA TRP A 27 14.19 10.95 -2.05
C TRP A 27 15.37 11.91 -2.28
N SER A 28 16.46 11.42 -2.86
CA SER A 28 17.62 12.24 -3.27
C SER A 28 17.37 13.07 -4.53
N GLN A 29 16.29 12.80 -5.26
CA GLN A 29 15.91 13.46 -6.51
C GLN A 29 14.76 14.47 -6.32
N ILE A 30 14.21 14.58 -5.10
CA ILE A 30 13.14 15.53 -4.81
C ILE A 30 13.76 16.92 -4.67
N ASP A 31 13.68 17.70 -5.74
CA ASP A 31 13.88 19.14 -5.67
C ASP A 31 12.55 19.79 -5.29
N PHE A 32 12.40 20.17 -4.02
CA PHE A 32 11.20 20.82 -3.50
C PHE A 32 10.96 22.23 -4.08
N ALA A 33 11.94 22.78 -4.81
CA ALA A 33 11.86 24.10 -5.44
C ALA A 33 11.41 24.03 -6.93
N GLY A 34 11.29 22.83 -7.51
CA GLY A 34 10.91 22.65 -8.92
C GLY A 34 9.43 22.34 -9.13
N ASP A 35 8.84 22.88 -10.21
CA ASP A 35 7.44 22.66 -10.58
C ASP A 35 7.13 21.24 -11.11
N THR A 36 8.15 20.42 -11.39
CA THR A 36 7.99 19.09 -11.99
C THR A 36 8.46 17.98 -11.06
N TRP A 37 7.51 17.18 -10.59
CA TRP A 37 7.82 16.00 -9.79
C TRP A 37 8.48 14.90 -10.63
N PRO A 38 9.56 14.26 -10.14
CA PRO A 38 10.16 13.12 -10.81
C PRO A 38 9.14 12.00 -11.04
N SER A 39 9.24 11.31 -12.19
CA SER A 39 8.34 10.20 -12.55
C SER A 39 8.32 9.08 -11.51
N SER A 40 9.44 8.86 -10.81
CA SER A 40 9.58 7.92 -9.69
C SER A 40 8.72 8.30 -8.47
N VAL A 41 8.61 9.60 -8.17
CA VAL A 41 7.75 10.13 -7.10
C VAL A 41 6.28 9.98 -7.47
N GLN A 42 5.92 10.31 -8.72
CA GLN A 42 4.55 10.11 -9.24
C GLN A 42 4.14 8.64 -9.17
N LEU A 43 5.04 7.72 -9.56
CA LEU A 43 4.78 6.28 -9.48
C LEU A 43 4.61 5.79 -8.04
N SER A 44 5.40 6.29 -7.09
CA SER A 44 5.23 6.01 -5.66
C SER A 44 3.86 6.48 -5.17
N PHE A 45 3.42 7.67 -5.58
CA PHE A 45 2.10 8.19 -5.26
C PHE A 45 0.97 7.32 -5.85
N TYR A 46 1.09 6.89 -7.10
CA TYR A 46 0.12 5.98 -7.71
C TYR A 46 0.08 4.61 -7.02
N CYS A 47 1.22 4.10 -6.53
CA CYS A 47 1.25 2.88 -5.72
C CYS A 47 0.48 3.05 -4.41
N LEU A 48 0.63 4.21 -3.74
CA LEU A 48 -0.11 4.56 -2.54
C LEU A 48 -1.62 4.67 -2.80
N VAL A 49 -2.03 5.34 -3.87
CA VAL A 49 -3.45 5.44 -4.27
C VAL A 49 -4.02 4.07 -4.61
N GLY A 50 -3.30 3.28 -5.41
CA GLY A 50 -3.70 1.91 -5.74
C GLY A 50 -3.86 1.04 -4.50
N TRP A 51 -2.96 1.21 -3.54
CA TRP A 51 -3.03 0.52 -2.26
C TRP A 51 -4.27 0.94 -1.44
N LEU A 52 -4.60 2.23 -1.35
CA LEU A 52 -5.84 2.69 -0.70
C LEU A 52 -7.11 2.08 -1.34
N VAL A 53 -7.14 1.96 -2.67
CA VAL A 53 -8.24 1.30 -3.38
C VAL A 53 -8.38 -0.16 -2.97
N THR A 54 -7.27 -0.88 -2.79
CA THR A 54 -7.32 -2.28 -2.32
C THR A 54 -7.86 -2.40 -0.89
N ILE A 55 -7.59 -1.43 -0.02
CA ILE A 55 -8.15 -1.39 1.34
C ILE A 55 -9.66 -1.20 1.27
N ALA A 56 -10.15 -0.25 0.47
CA ALA A 56 -11.58 -0.03 0.28
C ALA A 56 -12.29 -1.29 -0.22
N TRP A 57 -11.67 -2.00 -1.18
CA TRP A 57 -12.19 -3.27 -1.68
C TRP A 57 -12.15 -4.39 -0.63
N ALA A 58 -11.12 -4.43 0.22
CA ALA A 58 -11.03 -5.38 1.33
C ALA A 58 -12.13 -5.13 2.38
N ILE A 59 -12.40 -3.86 2.73
CA ILE A 59 -13.48 -3.47 3.63
C ILE A 59 -14.83 -3.88 3.06
N TRP A 60 -15.10 -3.56 1.78
CA TRP A 60 -16.31 -4.00 1.08
C TRP A 60 -16.46 -5.53 1.16
N SER A 61 -15.39 -6.26 0.84
CA SER A 61 -15.38 -7.71 0.91
C SER A 61 -15.64 -8.27 2.31
N ALA A 62 -15.16 -7.58 3.35
CA ALA A 62 -15.38 -7.97 4.75
C ALA A 62 -16.83 -7.77 5.19
N VAL A 63 -17.52 -6.74 4.67
CA VAL A 63 -18.94 -6.51 4.93
C VAL A 63 -19.81 -7.62 4.33
N HIS A 64 -19.46 -8.08 3.12
CA HIS A 64 -20.24 -9.10 2.41
C HIS A 64 -19.87 -10.55 2.78
N ASP A 65 -18.64 -10.83 3.25
CA ASP A 65 -18.19 -12.19 3.61
C ASP A 65 -18.02 -12.33 5.13
N LYS A 66 -19.13 -12.55 5.83
CA LYS A 66 -19.17 -12.67 7.30
C LYS A 66 -18.28 -13.79 7.85
N THR A 67 -18.08 -14.87 7.08
CA THR A 67 -17.26 -16.02 7.50
C THR A 67 -15.77 -15.69 7.58
N ASN A 68 -15.26 -14.85 6.69
CA ASN A 68 -13.83 -14.49 6.64
C ASN A 68 -13.56 -13.05 7.12
N ARG A 69 -14.59 -12.34 7.61
CA ARG A 69 -14.57 -10.91 7.95
C ARG A 69 -13.39 -10.54 8.85
N SER A 70 -13.23 -11.25 9.97
CA SER A 70 -12.18 -10.93 10.96
C SER A 70 -10.78 -11.06 10.35
N MET A 71 -10.56 -12.08 9.52
CA MET A 71 -9.27 -12.32 8.89
C MET A 71 -8.95 -11.27 7.82
N VAL A 72 -9.95 -10.88 7.02
CA VAL A 72 -9.82 -9.81 6.02
C VAL A 72 -9.48 -8.48 6.69
N VAL A 73 -10.19 -8.14 7.77
CA VAL A 73 -9.93 -6.89 8.51
C VAL A 73 -8.54 -6.92 9.14
N LEU A 74 -8.20 -7.97 9.87
CA LEU A 74 -6.91 -8.07 10.55
C LEU A 74 -5.73 -8.02 9.57
N PHE A 75 -5.78 -8.76 8.46
CA PHE A 75 -4.66 -8.81 7.51
C PHE A 75 -4.65 -7.66 6.50
N LEU A 76 -5.76 -7.40 5.83
CA LEU A 76 -5.82 -6.51 4.65
C LEU A 76 -6.12 -5.05 5.02
N VAL A 77 -6.68 -4.81 6.22
CA VAL A 77 -7.11 -3.47 6.66
C VAL A 77 -6.32 -2.96 7.87
N VAL A 78 -5.67 -3.84 8.64
CA VAL A 78 -4.89 -3.43 9.82
C VAL A 78 -3.41 -3.76 9.67
N LEU A 79 -3.06 -5.03 9.45
CA LEU A 79 -1.67 -5.47 9.42
C LEU A 79 -0.89 -4.85 8.27
N LEU A 80 -1.34 -5.02 7.03
CA LEU A 80 -0.65 -4.49 5.85
C LEU A 80 -0.53 -2.95 5.87
N PRO A 81 -1.56 -2.19 6.29
CA PRO A 81 -1.41 -0.76 6.55
C PRO A 81 -0.44 -0.37 7.64
N SER A 82 -0.39 -1.14 8.73
CA SER A 82 0.62 -0.92 9.77
C SER A 82 2.03 -1.17 9.22
N ILE A 83 2.20 -2.18 8.35
CA ILE A 83 3.48 -2.45 7.68
C ILE A 83 3.86 -1.29 6.74
N GLU A 84 2.95 -0.78 5.91
CA GLU A 84 3.25 0.38 5.04
C GLU A 84 3.65 1.60 5.88
N PHE A 85 2.96 1.85 7.00
CA PHE A 85 3.29 2.94 7.90
C PHE A 85 4.69 2.77 8.54
N LEU A 86 5.02 1.57 9.02
CA LEU A 86 6.33 1.27 9.56
C LEU A 86 7.42 1.34 8.49
N LEU A 87 7.13 0.88 7.28
CA LEU A 87 8.05 0.93 6.14
C LEU A 87 8.31 2.38 5.71
N TRP A 88 7.26 3.20 5.71
CA TRP A 88 7.36 4.65 5.51
C TRP A 88 8.29 5.25 6.58
N PHE A 89 8.03 4.97 7.86
CA PHE A 89 8.87 5.49 8.95
C PHE A 89 10.33 5.02 8.86
N ALA A 90 10.58 3.74 8.58
CA ALA A 90 11.94 3.18 8.56
C ALA A 90 12.77 3.56 7.33
N LEU A 91 12.12 3.91 6.21
CA LEU A 91 12.81 4.29 4.97
C LEU A 91 12.77 5.80 4.69
N SER A 92 11.97 6.54 5.47
CA SER A 92 11.84 7.99 5.40
C SER A 92 12.46 8.73 6.60
N PHE A 93 13.38 8.10 7.33
CA PHE A 93 14.30 8.71 8.29
C PHE A 93 15.66 8.01 8.21
#